data_AF-A0A7C7ERS8-F1
#
_entry.id   AF-A0A7C7ERS8-F1
#
_cell.length_a   1.000
_cell.length_b   1.000
_cell.length_c   1.000
_cell.angle_alpha   90.00
_cell.angle_beta   90.00
_cell.angle_gamma   90.00
#
_symmetry.space_group_name_H-M   'P 1'
#
loop_
_entity.id
_entity.type
_entity.pdbx_description
1 polymer ?
#
loop_
_entity_poly.entity_id
_entity_poly.type
_entity_poly.pdbx_seq_one_letter_code
_entity_poly.pdbx_strand_id
1 'polypeptide(L)' 'MFFINNLKRIINNDVIIIFLIISYILIFRTSRELKRKNYHRDYKIVRFTGIIYGILAIAALVSIYM' A
#
# COMPACT_ATOMS: atom_id res chain seq x y z
N MET A 1 -4.15 12.16 -23.18
CA MET A 1 -5.36 12.48 -22.37
C MET A 1 -6.25 11.26 -22.09
N PHE A 2 -6.41 10.31 -23.03
CA PHE A 2 -7.24 9.10 -22.83
C PHE A 2 -6.76 8.17 -21.70
N PHE A 3 -5.45 7.92 -21.62
CA PHE A 3 -4.87 7.05 -20.58
C PHE A 3 -5.04 7.61 -19.16
N ILE A 4 -4.85 8.91 -18.98
CA ILE A 4 -4.92 9.58 -17.67
C ILE A 4 -6.35 9.55 -17.13
N ASN A 5 -7.36 9.75 -17.99
CA ASN A 5 -8.77 9.71 -17.57
C ASN A 5 -9.23 8.30 -17.19
N ASN A 6 -8.76 7.26 -17.90
CA ASN A 6 -9.04 5.88 -17.51
C ASN A 6 -8.29 5.47 -16.24
N LEU A 7 -7.05 5.94 -16.06
CA LEU A 7 -6.30 5.77 -14.81
C LEU A 7 -7.01 6.46 -13.64
N LYS A 8 -7.50 7.70 -13.79
CA LYS A 8 -8.31 8.39 -12.77
C LYS A 8 -9.59 7.62 -12.42
N ARG A 9 -10.19 6.92 -13.39
CA ARG A 9 -11.39 6.10 -13.16
C ARG A 9 -11.08 4.80 -12.40
N ILE A 10 -9.92 4.18 -12.63
CA ILE A 10 -9.49 2.96 -11.93
C ILE A 10 -8.98 3.30 -10.53
N ILE A 11 -8.25 4.42 -10.39
CA ILE A 11 -7.77 4.93 -9.10
C ILE A 11 -8.91 5.74 -8.47
N ASN A 12 -9.95 5.04 -8.01
CA ASN A 12 -10.98 5.65 -7.17
C ASN A 12 -10.48 5.75 -5.73
N ASN A 13 -11.02 6.68 -4.93
CA ASN A 13 -10.72 6.82 -3.51
C ASN A 13 -10.89 5.50 -2.74
N ASP A 14 -11.86 4.67 -3.12
CA ASP A 14 -12.06 3.34 -2.52
C ASP A 14 -10.85 2.42 -2.69
N VAL A 15 -10.23 2.43 -3.88
CA VAL A 15 -9.03 1.63 -4.16
C VAL A 15 -7.86 2.12 -3.33
N ILE A 16 -7.68 3.43 -3.21
CA ILE A 16 -6.63 4.03 -2.38
C ILE A 16 -6.81 3.65 -0.91
N ILE A 17 -8.04 3.75 -0.40
CA ILE A 17 -8.37 3.38 0.99
C ILE A 17 -8.02 1.91 1.23
N ILE A 18 -8.36 1.01 0.30
CA ILE A 18 -7.99 -0.42 0.40
C ILE A 18 -6.47 -0.60 0.46
N PHE A 19 -5.71 0.10 -0.39
CA PHE A 19 -4.24 0.01 -0.39
C PHE A 19 -3.64 0.54 0.92
N LEU A 20 -4.20 1.59 1.53
CA LEU A 20 -3.79 2.08 2.84
C LEU A 20 -4.08 1.06 3.95
N ILE A 21 -5.23 0.40 3.90
CA ILE A 21 -5.59 -0.67 4.86
C ILE A 21 -4.62 -1.85 4.72
N ILE A 22 -4.34 -2.29 3.48
CA ILE A 22 -3.39 -3.38 3.22
C ILE A 22 -1.99 -3.00 3.70
N SER A 23 -1.53 -1.78 3.41
CA SER A 23 -0.27 -1.24 3.90
C SER A 23 -0.19 -1.29 5.43
N TYR A 24 -1.23 -0.83 6.13
CA TYR A 24 -1.32 -0.88 7.59
C TYR A 24 -1.23 -2.31 8.13
N ILE A 25 -2.00 -3.25 7.54
CA ILE A 25 -1.99 -4.65 7.98
C ILE A 25 -0.60 -5.27 7.81
N LEU A 26 0.05 -5.05 6.67
CA LEU A 26 1.39 -5.59 6.40
C LEU A 26 2.42 -5.02 7.36
N ILE A 27 2.42 -3.69 7.56
CA ILE A 27 3.40 -3.02 8.43
C ILE A 27 3.19 -3.39 9.90
N PHE A 28 1.98 -3.33 10.42
CA PHE A 28 1.74 -3.41 11.86
C PHE A 28 1.29 -4.77 12.35
N ARG A 29 0.57 -5.55 11.53
CA ARG A 29 0.03 -6.85 11.94
C ARG A 29 0.92 -7.98 11.48
N THR A 30 1.03 -8.18 10.17
CA THR A 30 1.74 -9.32 9.57
C THR A 30 3.24 -9.26 9.87
N SER A 31 3.88 -8.09 9.75
CA SER A 31 5.32 -8.00 10.09
C SER A 31 5.60 -8.27 11.57
N ARG A 32 4.72 -7.83 12.50
CA ARG A 32 4.90 -8.10 13.94
C ARG A 32 4.71 -9.57 14.27
N GLU A 33 3.75 -10.24 13.65
CA GLU A 33 3.54 -11.68 13.81
C GLU A 33 4.73 -12.49 13.29
N LEU A 34 5.26 -12.14 12.12
CA LEU A 34 6.46 -12.80 11.56
C LEU A 34 7.69 -12.57 12.44
N LYS A 35 7.87 -11.35 12.97
CA LYS A 35 8.94 -11.04 13.93
C LYS A 35 8.81 -11.89 15.20
N ARG A 36 7.60 -12.05 15.73
CA ARG A 36 7.32 -12.90 16.91
C ARG A 36 7.63 -14.38 16.67
N LYS A 37 7.33 -14.89 15.48
CA LYS A 37 7.61 -16.28 15.08
C LYS A 37 9.06 -16.51 14.61
N ASN A 38 9.94 -15.52 14.83
CA ASN A 38 11.36 -15.57 14.48
C ASN A 38 11.69 -15.59 12.97
N TYR A 39 10.72 -15.30 12.10
CA TYR A 39 10.92 -15.19 10.64
C TYR A 39 11.58 -13.85 10.26
N HIS A 40 12.89 -13.76 10.50
CA HIS A 40 13.67 -12.53 10.40
C HIS A 40 13.77 -11.93 8.98
N ARG A 41 13.78 -12.78 7.94
CA ARG A 41 13.77 -12.31 6.54
C ARG A 41 12.37 -11.89 6.11
N ASP A 42 11.37 -12.71 6.40
CA ASP A 42 10.01 -12.49 5.92
C ASP A 42 9.37 -11.25 6.54
N TYR A 43 9.63 -10.96 7.83
CA TYR A 43 9.10 -9.73 8.43
C TYR A 43 9.65 -8.48 7.75
N LYS A 44 10.92 -8.49 7.33
CA LYS A 44 11.56 -7.34 6.66
C LYS A 44 10.93 -7.11 5.30
N ILE A 45 10.74 -8.19 4.53
CA ILE A 45 10.10 -8.15 3.22
C ILE A 45 8.67 -7.63 3.35
N VAL A 46 7.86 -8.24 4.22
CA VAL A 46 6.46 -7.83 4.43
C VAL A 46 6.34 -6.37 4.86
N ARG A 47 7.20 -5.91 5.79
CA ARG A 47 7.21 -4.52 6.23
C ARG A 47 7.58 -3.57 5.09
N PHE A 48 8.57 -3.92 4.27
CA PHE A 48 8.99 -3.13 3.12
C PHE A 48 7.88 -3.05 2.06
N THR A 49 7.25 -4.19 1.74
CA THR A 49 6.10 -4.24 0.83
C THR A 49 4.94 -3.38 1.32
N GLY A 50 4.63 -3.42 2.62
CA GLY A 50 3.62 -2.55 3.22
C GLY A 50 3.95 -1.06 3.05
N ILE A 51 5.21 -0.66 3.24
CA ILE A 51 5.66 0.73 3.01
C ILE A 51 5.49 1.13 1.53
N ILE A 52 5.86 0.26 0.59
CA ILE A 52 5.68 0.50 -0.85
C ILE A 52 4.20 0.73 -1.18
N TYR A 53 3.31 -0.11 -0.66
CA TYR A 53 1.87 0.08 -0.88
C TYR A 53 1.35 1.41 -0.32
N GLY A 54 1.89 1.86 0.82
CA GLY A 54 1.57 3.17 1.38
C GLY A 54 2.03 4.33 0.48
N ILE A 55 3.27 4.25 -0.02
CA ILE A 55 3.83 5.26 -0.94
C ILE A 55 3.01 5.32 -2.24
N LEU A 56 2.65 4.16 -2.80
CA LEU A 56 1.83 4.09 -4.01
C LEU A 56 0.43 4.69 -3.79
N ALA A 57 -0.20 4.43 -2.65
CA ALA A 57 -1.49 5.03 -2.31
C ALA A 57 -1.40 6.56 -2.18
N ILE A 58 -0.34 7.08 -1.56
CA ILE A 58 -0.13 8.52 -1.42
C ILE A 58 0.14 9.15 -2.80
N ALA A 59 0.97 8.53 -3.64
CA ALA A 59 1.22 9.00 -5.00
C ALA A 59 -0.06 9.04 -5.84
N ALA A 60 -0.90 8.02 -5.70
CA ALA A 60 -2.22 7.96 -6.32
C ALA A 60 -3.14 9.09 -5.85
N LEU A 61 -3.19 9.38 -4.54
CA LEU A 61 -3.94 10.52 -4.01
C LEU A 61 -3.47 11.84 -4.62
N VAL A 62 -2.17 12.10 -4.58
CA VAL A 62 -1.60 13.33 -5.15
C VAL A 62 -1.97 13.46 -6.62
N SER A 63 -1.87 12.37 -7.40
CA SER A 63 -2.21 12.38 -8.84
C SER A 63 -3.70 12.62 -9.13
N ILE A 64 -4.61 12.39 -8.19
CA ILE A 64 -6.03 12.67 -8.38
C ILE A 64 -6.34 14.13 -8.12
N TYR A 65 -5.79 14.67 -7.02
CA TYR A 65 -6.09 16.01 -6.52
C TYR A 65 -5.26 17.12 -7.17
N MET A 66 -4.16 16.77 -7.85
CA MET A 66 -3.37 17.64 -8.71
C MET A 66 -3.89 17.60 -10.16
#